data_AF-A0A455SJT5-F1
#
_entry.id   AF-A0A455SJT5-F1
#
_cell.length_a   1.000
_cell.length_b   1.000
_cell.length_c   1.000
_cell.angle_alpha   90.00
_cell.angle_beta   90.00
_cell.angle_gamma   90.00
#
_symmetry.space_group_name_H-M   'P 1'
#
loop_
_entity.id
_entity.type
_entity.pdbx_description
1 polymer ?
#
loop_
_entity_poly.entity_id
_entity_poly.type
_entity_poly.pdbx_seq_one_letter_code
_entity_poly.pdbx_strand_id
1 'polypeptide(L)'
;MTKEERIKILEMVAAGRLSVEQANKLMDILSAKSTTDTEKRLEEGLRTDEYTQEAMGRIRGYGKTLDRGLRAVGLKWDKPHDAGTDYVKALRGTGLVELTTDELATLKMNGVSANYVKSLREAGLGDLKTDQIITLKSCGINADYVKALREAGLVELTADELATLKMNGVSANYVKSLCEAGLGDLKTDQIITLKSCEISANYVRELREAGLDVLSVDQIIALKYSGVSAGYVRDFARNRMKSSDDETIFSNEES
;
A
#
# COMPACT_ATOMS: atom_id res chain seq x y z
N MET A 1 -21.46 31.35 30.46
CA MET A 1 -21.16 32.72 30.94
C MET A 1 -19.66 32.94 30.92
N THR A 2 -19.20 34.04 30.33
CA THR A 2 -17.77 34.36 30.21
C THR A 2 -17.22 35.02 31.48
N LYS A 3 -15.89 34.95 31.67
CA LYS A 3 -15.21 35.54 32.84
C LYS A 3 -15.38 37.06 32.91
N GLU A 4 -15.44 37.74 31.77
CA GLU A 4 -15.66 39.19 31.66
C GLU A 4 -17.07 39.62 32.05
N GLU A 5 -18.11 38.86 31.67
CA GLU A 5 -19.49 39.16 32.03
C GLU A 5 -19.72 39.07 33.54
N ARG A 6 -19.09 38.08 34.19
CA ARG A 6 -19.13 37.92 35.64
C ARG A 6 -18.45 39.08 36.38
N ILE A 7 -17.33 39.56 35.86
CA ILE A 7 -16.59 40.69 36.45
C ILE A 7 -17.42 41.97 36.38
N LYS A 8 -18.03 42.28 35.22
CA LYS A 8 -18.90 43.46 35.07
C LYS A 8 -20.12 43.42 35.98
N ILE A 9 -20.73 42.26 36.20
CA ILE A 9 -21.87 42.14 37.11
C ILE A 9 -21.45 42.42 38.57
N LEU A 10 -20.29 41.92 38.98
CA LEU A 10 -19.74 42.18 40.32
C LEU A 10 -19.36 43.66 40.52
N GLU A 11 -18.82 44.32 39.50
CA GLU A 11 -18.55 45.76 39.53
C GLU A 11 -19.84 46.58 39.68
N MET A 12 -20.93 46.18 39.02
CA MET A 12 -22.22 46.85 39.15
C MET A 12 -22.88 46.66 40.52
N VAL A 13 -22.65 45.52 41.17
CA VAL A 13 -23.06 45.29 42.57
C VAL A 13 -22.23 46.15 43.52
N ALA A 14 -20.90 46.20 43.33
CA ALA A 14 -20.00 47.02 44.14
C ALA A 14 -20.29 48.52 44.02
N ALA A 15 -20.73 48.97 42.84
CA ALA A 15 -21.19 50.34 42.60
C ALA A 15 -22.60 50.64 43.13
N GLY A 16 -23.27 49.66 43.76
CA GLY A 16 -24.63 49.80 44.31
C GLY A 16 -25.73 49.95 43.25
N ARG A 17 -25.42 49.72 41.97
CA ARG A 17 -26.36 49.83 40.85
C ARG A 17 -27.24 48.59 40.69
N LEU A 18 -26.86 47.49 41.35
CA LEU A 18 -27.55 46.22 41.35
C LEU A 18 -27.54 45.62 42.76
N SER A 19 -28.68 45.08 43.21
CA SER A 19 -28.69 44.28 44.43
C SER A 19 -28.06 42.90 44.19
N VAL A 20 -27.56 42.26 45.25
CA VAL A 20 -26.98 40.92 45.18
C VAL A 20 -27.99 39.91 44.60
N GLU A 21 -29.27 40.07 44.92
CA GLU A 21 -30.33 39.20 44.41
C GLU A 21 -30.63 39.43 42.92
N GLN A 22 -30.58 40.69 42.46
CA GLN A 22 -30.70 41.02 41.04
C GLN A 22 -29.49 40.52 40.24
N ALA A 23 -28.29 40.57 40.81
CA ALA A 23 -27.08 40.04 40.20
C ALA A 23 -27.12 38.51 40.03
N ASN A 24 -27.61 37.77 41.04
CA ASN A 24 -27.76 36.32 40.95
C ASN A 24 -28.76 35.92 39.85
N LYS A 25 -29.91 36.59 39.75
CA LYS A 25 -30.87 36.36 38.66
C LYS A 25 -30.28 36.63 37.27
N LEU A 26 -29.48 37.69 37.14
CA LEU A 26 -28.78 38.01 35.89
C LEU A 26 -27.73 36.96 35.51
N MET A 27 -27.01 36.43 36.49
CA MET A 27 -26.01 35.39 36.29
C MET A 27 -26.62 34.07 35.80
N ASP A 28 -27.79 33.69 36.33
CA ASP A 28 -28.50 32.49 35.90
C ASP A 28 -29.03 32.62 34.46
N ILE A 29 -29.62 33.77 34.12
CA ILE A 29 -30.14 34.05 32.77
C ILE A 29 -29.00 34.03 31.75
N LEU A 30 -27.85 34.64 32.05
CA LEU A 30 -26.70 34.68 31.16
C LEU A 30 -26.01 33.32 31.03
N SER A 31 -26.09 32.48 32.05
CA SER A 31 -25.57 31.11 31.99
C SER A 31 -26.45 30.22 31.11
N ALA A 32 -27.77 30.29 31.22
CA ALA A 32 -28.73 29.55 30.38
C ALA A 32 -28.71 29.99 28.90
N LYS A 33 -28.41 31.26 28.63
CA LYS A 33 -28.26 31.76 27.25
C LYS A 33 -27.00 31.22 26.57
N SER A 34 -25.92 31.03 27.33
CA SER A 34 -24.68 30.48 26.76
C SER A 34 -24.78 29.00 26.41
N THR A 35 -25.54 28.20 27.17
CA THR A 35 -25.75 26.77 26.88
C THR A 35 -26.62 26.57 25.64
N THR A 36 -27.69 27.35 25.51
CA THR A 36 -28.59 27.32 24.34
C THR A 36 -27.92 27.80 23.04
N ASP A 37 -27.05 28.82 23.10
CA ASP A 37 -26.23 29.22 21.95
C ASP A 37 -25.19 28.14 21.58
N THR A 38 -24.58 27.46 22.56
CA THR A 38 -23.64 26.38 22.26
C THR A 38 -24.32 25.14 21.68
N GLU A 39 -25.51 24.80 22.15
CA GLU A 39 -26.29 23.66 21.64
C GLU A 39 -26.82 23.94 20.23
N LYS A 40 -27.34 25.14 19.96
CA LYS A 40 -27.71 25.56 18.59
C LYS A 40 -26.53 25.53 17.62
N ARG A 41 -25.36 25.99 18.07
CA ARG A 41 -24.13 25.98 17.25
C ARG A 41 -23.62 24.57 16.99
N LEU A 42 -23.89 23.62 17.89
CA LEU A 42 -23.55 22.21 17.68
C LEU A 42 -24.49 21.54 16.67
N GLU A 43 -25.80 21.82 16.74
CA GLU A 43 -26.78 21.28 15.78
C GLU A 43 -26.65 21.90 14.38
N GLU A 44 -26.36 23.20 14.28
CA GLU A 44 -26.10 23.88 13.01
C GLU A 44 -24.78 23.41 12.36
N GLY A 45 -23.80 22.99 13.16
CA GLY A 45 -22.52 22.45 12.68
C GLY A 45 -22.58 21.02 12.12
N LEU A 46 -23.67 20.28 12.38
CA LEU A 46 -23.85 18.89 11.91
C LEU A 46 -24.56 18.79 10.55
N ARG A 47 -24.96 19.91 9.94
CA ARG A 47 -25.42 19.96 8.54
C ARG A 47 -24.20 20.11 7.60
N THR A 48 -23.60 18.98 7.25
CA THR A 48 -22.28 18.88 6.59
C THR A 48 -22.20 19.45 5.16
N ASP A 49 -23.32 19.73 4.49
CA ASP A 49 -23.31 20.06 3.05
C ASP A 49 -23.26 21.57 2.74
N GLU A 50 -23.72 22.43 3.64
CA GLU A 50 -23.76 23.89 3.43
C GLU A 50 -22.49 24.59 3.97
N TYR A 51 -21.90 24.02 5.03
CA TYR A 51 -20.67 24.50 5.64
C TYR A 51 -19.47 24.40 4.69
N THR A 52 -19.42 23.37 3.83
CA THR A 52 -18.34 23.21 2.85
C THR A 52 -18.40 24.26 1.74
N GLN A 53 -19.58 24.60 1.22
CA GLN A 53 -19.74 25.62 0.17
C GLN A 53 -19.44 27.04 0.67
N GLU A 54 -19.96 27.41 1.85
CA GLU A 54 -19.74 28.75 2.40
C GLU A 54 -18.31 28.92 2.94
N ALA A 55 -17.74 27.89 3.59
CA ALA A 55 -16.34 27.92 4.01
C ALA A 55 -15.40 27.96 2.80
N MET A 56 -15.65 27.19 1.75
CA MET A 56 -14.88 27.28 0.50
C MET A 56 -15.09 28.63 -0.20
N GLY A 57 -16.29 29.21 -0.14
CA GLY A 57 -16.59 30.55 -0.64
C GLY A 57 -15.83 31.65 0.10
N ARG A 58 -15.76 31.56 1.43
CA ARG A 58 -14.97 32.46 2.29
C ARG A 58 -13.47 32.28 2.06
N ILE A 59 -12.95 31.05 1.99
CA ILE A 59 -11.54 30.76 1.67
C ILE A 59 -11.18 31.30 0.27
N ARG A 60 -12.06 31.12 -0.71
CA ARG A 60 -11.92 31.72 -2.06
C ARG A 60 -11.97 33.25 -2.03
N GLY A 61 -12.80 33.82 -1.16
CA GLY A 61 -12.90 35.26 -0.90
C GLY A 61 -11.64 35.84 -0.27
N TYR A 62 -11.11 35.18 0.77
CA TYR A 62 -9.85 35.51 1.43
C TYR A 62 -8.67 35.46 0.46
N GLY A 63 -8.63 34.49 -0.47
CA GLY A 63 -7.61 34.44 -1.51
C GLY A 63 -7.63 35.66 -2.45
N LYS A 64 -8.81 36.22 -2.73
CA LYS A 64 -8.95 37.41 -3.59
C LYS A 64 -8.59 38.72 -2.87
N THR A 65 -8.93 38.84 -1.58
CA THR A 65 -8.59 40.03 -0.79
C THR A 65 -7.11 40.07 -0.43
N LEU A 66 -6.52 38.90 -0.15
CA LEU A 66 -5.09 38.74 0.12
C LEU A 66 -4.24 39.01 -1.14
N ASP A 67 -4.65 38.51 -2.33
CA ASP A 67 -3.96 38.81 -3.61
C ASP A 67 -3.97 40.31 -3.93
N ARG A 68 -5.09 41.00 -3.67
CA ARG A 68 -5.19 42.46 -3.83
C ARG A 68 -4.29 43.22 -2.86
N GLY A 69 -4.25 42.77 -1.60
CA GLY A 69 -3.38 43.35 -0.57
C GLY A 69 -1.89 43.17 -0.87
N LEU A 70 -1.48 41.96 -1.28
CA LEU A 70 -0.09 41.63 -1.57
C LEU A 70 0.43 42.38 -2.82
N ARG A 71 -0.37 42.48 -3.89
CA ARG A 71 -0.03 43.29 -5.08
C ARG A 71 0.17 44.77 -4.75
N ALA A 72 -0.62 45.31 -3.82
CA ALA A 72 -0.50 46.71 -3.40
C ALA A 72 0.83 47.02 -2.70
N VAL A 73 1.51 46.00 -2.14
CA VAL A 73 2.84 46.12 -1.51
C VAL A 73 3.98 45.61 -2.41
N GLY A 74 3.71 45.38 -3.69
CA GLY A 74 4.70 44.86 -4.65
C GLY A 74 5.09 43.39 -4.42
N LEU A 75 4.43 42.70 -3.50
CA LEU A 75 4.65 41.29 -3.20
C LEU A 75 3.74 40.45 -4.10
N LYS A 76 4.33 39.66 -4.99
CA LYS A 76 3.58 38.75 -5.84
C LYS A 76 3.30 37.46 -5.06
N TRP A 77 2.04 37.24 -4.70
CA TRP A 77 1.58 35.94 -4.24
C TRP A 77 1.44 35.03 -5.46
N ASP A 78 2.43 34.17 -5.71
CA ASP A 78 2.17 33.01 -6.57
C ASP A 78 1.20 32.12 -5.80
N LYS A 79 0.02 31.88 -6.39
CA LYS A 79 -1.09 31.09 -5.79
C LYS A 79 -0.52 29.86 -5.05
N PRO A 80 -1.10 29.43 -3.91
CA PRO A 80 -0.71 28.14 -3.32
C PRO A 80 -0.73 27.13 -4.46
N HIS A 81 0.44 26.51 -4.70
CA HIS A 81 0.69 25.73 -5.90
C HIS A 81 -0.53 24.85 -6.17
N ASP A 82 -1.04 24.91 -7.40
CA ASP A 82 -2.16 24.11 -7.92
C ASP A 82 -1.90 22.59 -7.80
N ALA A 83 -0.78 22.18 -7.20
CA ALA A 83 -0.33 20.82 -6.96
C ALA A 83 -1.37 19.92 -6.31
N GLY A 84 -2.34 20.43 -5.54
CA GLY A 84 -3.47 19.62 -5.07
C GLY A 84 -4.47 19.31 -6.19
N THR A 85 -4.78 20.30 -7.01
CA THR A 85 -5.76 20.24 -8.11
C THR A 85 -5.18 19.51 -9.32
N ASP A 86 -3.90 19.71 -9.64
CA ASP A 86 -3.18 18.98 -10.69
C ASP A 86 -2.94 17.51 -10.32
N TYR A 87 -2.63 17.23 -9.04
CA TYR A 87 -2.52 15.85 -8.54
C TYR A 87 -3.86 15.10 -8.65
N VAL A 88 -4.96 15.75 -8.24
CA VAL A 88 -6.31 15.18 -8.35
C VAL A 88 -6.70 14.94 -9.81
N LYS A 89 -6.47 15.92 -10.71
CA LYS A 89 -6.70 15.74 -12.16
C LYS A 89 -5.87 14.59 -12.72
N ALA A 90 -4.59 14.52 -12.35
CA ALA A 90 -3.69 13.46 -12.81
C ALA A 90 -4.17 12.07 -12.33
N LEU A 91 -4.55 11.93 -11.05
CA LEU A 91 -5.08 10.67 -10.51
C LEU A 91 -6.39 10.26 -11.20
N ARG A 92 -7.31 11.20 -11.43
CA ARG A 92 -8.54 10.94 -12.20
C ARG A 92 -8.23 10.47 -13.62
N GLY A 93 -7.21 11.04 -14.25
CA GLY A 93 -6.71 10.59 -15.56
C GLY A 93 -6.11 9.18 -15.57
N THR A 94 -5.84 8.57 -14.41
CA THR A 94 -5.42 7.16 -14.32
C THR A 94 -6.57 6.17 -14.23
N GLY A 95 -7.82 6.64 -14.16
CA GLY A 95 -9.00 5.78 -13.99
C GLY A 95 -9.44 5.61 -12.53
N LEU A 96 -8.77 6.23 -11.57
CA LEU A 96 -9.30 6.39 -10.21
C LEU A 96 -10.37 7.50 -10.21
N VAL A 97 -11.61 7.10 -10.46
CA VAL A 97 -12.79 7.98 -10.38
C VAL A 97 -13.36 7.96 -8.95
N GLU A 98 -14.03 9.05 -8.56
CA GLU A 98 -14.75 9.15 -7.27
C GLU A 98 -13.93 9.05 -5.97
N LEU A 99 -12.66 9.50 -5.98
CA LEU A 99 -11.85 9.57 -4.76
C LEU A 99 -12.41 10.61 -3.76
N THR A 100 -12.58 10.19 -2.51
CA THR A 100 -12.87 11.06 -1.36
C THR A 100 -11.67 11.94 -0.99
N THR A 101 -11.90 13.00 -0.21
CA THR A 101 -10.82 13.85 0.30
C THR A 101 -9.83 13.07 1.17
N ASP A 102 -10.33 12.09 1.92
CA ASP A 102 -9.52 11.29 2.85
C ASP A 102 -8.65 10.29 2.09
N GLU A 103 -9.17 9.66 1.04
CA GLU A 103 -8.40 8.80 0.14
C GLU A 103 -7.29 9.57 -0.58
N LEU A 104 -7.59 10.77 -1.08
CA LEU A 104 -6.59 11.64 -1.71
C LEU A 104 -5.47 12.02 -0.75
N ALA A 105 -5.82 12.37 0.49
CA ALA A 105 -4.84 12.65 1.53
C ALA A 105 -3.98 11.42 1.82
N THR A 106 -4.62 10.25 1.93
CA THR A 106 -3.94 8.97 2.22
C THR A 106 -2.98 8.56 1.11
N LEU A 107 -3.39 8.64 -0.15
CA LEU A 107 -2.52 8.37 -1.31
C LEU A 107 -1.30 9.29 -1.31
N LYS A 108 -1.51 10.58 -1.04
CA LYS A 108 -0.44 11.57 -1.02
C LYS A 108 0.53 11.35 0.14
N MET A 109 0.01 11.03 1.33
CA MET A 109 0.82 10.69 2.51
C MET A 109 1.68 9.44 2.28
N ASN A 110 1.16 8.45 1.56
CA ASN A 110 1.89 7.24 1.18
C ASN A 110 2.81 7.43 -0.04
N GLY A 111 2.97 8.67 -0.54
CA GLY A 111 3.87 8.98 -1.66
C GLY A 111 3.42 8.34 -2.98
N VAL A 112 2.13 8.06 -3.14
CA VAL A 112 1.57 7.53 -4.39
C VAL A 112 1.45 8.66 -5.39
N SER A 113 2.10 8.52 -6.55
CA SER A 113 2.00 9.47 -7.66
C SER A 113 1.04 8.95 -8.74
N ALA A 114 0.43 9.85 -9.52
CA ALA A 114 -0.38 9.46 -10.67
C ALA A 114 0.43 8.65 -11.69
N ASN A 115 1.70 8.98 -11.91
CA ASN A 115 2.58 8.21 -12.79
C ASN A 115 2.79 6.77 -12.29
N TYR A 116 2.89 6.58 -10.97
CA TYR A 116 2.99 5.24 -10.38
C TYR A 116 1.73 4.42 -10.66
N VAL A 117 0.54 4.98 -10.40
CA VAL A 117 -0.74 4.31 -10.68
C VAL A 117 -0.87 3.96 -12.16
N LYS A 118 -0.53 4.91 -13.04
CA LYS A 118 -0.53 4.69 -14.49
C LYS A 118 0.40 3.54 -14.90
N SER A 119 1.62 3.51 -14.35
CA SER A 119 2.60 2.47 -14.67
C SER A 119 2.16 1.08 -14.22
N LEU A 120 1.47 0.96 -13.08
CA LEU A 120 0.91 -0.32 -12.63
C LEU A 120 -0.21 -0.81 -13.55
N ARG A 121 -1.07 0.10 -14.01
CA ARG A 121 -2.14 -0.21 -14.96
C ARG A 121 -1.58 -0.66 -16.31
N GLU A 122 -0.56 0.03 -16.82
CA GLU A 122 0.18 -0.36 -18.03
C GLU A 122 0.93 -1.70 -17.85
N ALA A 123 1.27 -2.07 -16.62
CA ALA A 123 1.82 -3.40 -16.28
C ALA A 123 0.74 -4.49 -16.13
N GLY A 124 -0.52 -4.19 -16.44
CA GLY A 124 -1.62 -5.15 -16.46
C GLY A 124 -2.46 -5.20 -15.18
N LEU A 125 -2.26 -4.28 -14.23
CA LEU A 125 -3.10 -4.16 -13.02
C LEU A 125 -4.21 -3.12 -13.25
N GLY A 126 -5.24 -3.50 -14.01
CA GLY A 126 -6.34 -2.60 -14.40
C GLY A 126 -7.28 -2.22 -13.25
N ASP A 127 -7.65 -3.16 -12.39
CA ASP A 127 -8.69 -2.96 -11.37
C ASP A 127 -8.11 -2.76 -9.97
N LEU A 128 -7.31 -1.71 -9.80
CA LEU A 128 -6.69 -1.38 -8.52
C LEU A 128 -7.55 -0.41 -7.69
N LYS A 129 -7.88 -0.84 -6.47
CA LYS A 129 -8.48 0.01 -5.43
C LYS A 129 -7.42 0.86 -4.73
N THR A 130 -7.84 1.95 -4.09
CA THR A 130 -6.99 2.89 -3.35
C THR A 130 -6.07 2.17 -2.35
N ASP A 131 -6.65 1.28 -1.54
CA ASP A 131 -5.92 0.50 -0.52
C ASP A 131 -4.87 -0.42 -1.15
N GLN A 132 -5.20 -1.10 -2.25
CA GLN A 132 -4.27 -1.98 -2.94
C GLN A 132 -3.07 -1.21 -3.51
N ILE A 133 -3.31 -0.02 -4.05
CA ILE A 133 -2.22 0.84 -4.56
C ILE A 133 -1.27 1.23 -3.43
N ILE A 134 -1.82 1.58 -2.27
CA ILE A 134 -1.04 1.92 -1.07
C ILE A 134 -0.24 0.70 -0.61
N THR A 135 -0.85 -0.49 -0.54
CA THR A 135 -0.16 -1.74 -0.17
C THR A 135 0.97 -2.07 -1.14
N LEU A 136 0.74 -1.99 -2.45
CA LEU A 136 1.80 -2.22 -3.44
C LEU A 136 2.95 -1.21 -3.25
N LYS A 137 2.61 0.05 -2.97
CA LYS A 137 3.61 1.11 -2.77
C LYS A 137 4.43 0.89 -1.50
N SER A 138 3.79 0.49 -0.39
CA SER A 138 4.46 0.22 0.88
C SER A 138 5.35 -1.03 0.80
N CYS A 139 4.95 -2.04 0.03
CA CYS A 139 5.79 -3.21 -0.27
C CYS A 139 6.94 -2.91 -1.26
N GLY A 140 7.05 -1.69 -1.80
CA GLY A 140 8.08 -1.32 -2.77
C GLY A 140 7.93 -2.04 -4.12
N ILE A 141 6.69 -2.38 -4.49
CA ILE A 141 6.39 -3.00 -5.79
C ILE A 141 6.31 -1.90 -6.84
N ASN A 142 6.90 -2.14 -8.01
CA ASN A 142 6.87 -1.23 -9.15
C ASN A 142 6.39 -1.98 -10.41
N ALA A 143 6.11 -1.22 -11.48
CA ALA A 143 5.66 -1.77 -12.75
C ALA A 143 6.67 -2.78 -13.34
N ASP A 144 7.98 -2.55 -13.16
CA ASP A 144 9.02 -3.44 -13.68
C ASP A 144 9.00 -4.82 -13.01
N TYR A 145 8.77 -4.87 -11.70
CA TYR A 145 8.61 -6.13 -10.97
C TYR A 145 7.39 -6.91 -11.47
N VAL A 146 6.27 -6.23 -11.70
CA VAL A 146 5.04 -6.85 -12.22
C VAL A 146 5.27 -7.39 -13.63
N LYS A 147 5.89 -6.61 -14.52
CA LYS A 147 6.21 -7.04 -15.88
C LYS A 147 7.16 -8.24 -15.90
N ALA A 148 8.22 -8.20 -15.10
CA ALA A 148 9.18 -9.29 -15.03
C ALA A 148 8.56 -10.61 -14.51
N LEU A 149 7.61 -10.55 -13.57
CA LEU A 149 6.87 -11.74 -13.15
C LEU A 149 5.94 -12.28 -14.25
N ARG A 150 5.27 -11.39 -14.99
CA ARG A 150 4.44 -11.79 -16.13
C ARG A 150 5.26 -12.43 -17.25
N GLU A 151 6.42 -11.87 -17.56
CA GLU A 151 7.39 -12.44 -18.51
C GLU A 151 7.92 -13.80 -18.05
N ALA A 152 8.00 -14.03 -16.74
CA ALA A 152 8.34 -15.32 -16.16
C ALA A 152 7.17 -16.33 -16.15
N GLY A 153 6.01 -15.98 -16.71
CA GLY A 153 4.84 -16.87 -16.85
C GLY A 153 3.73 -16.64 -15.83
N LEU A 154 3.89 -15.72 -14.87
CA LEU A 154 2.83 -15.38 -13.91
C LEU A 154 1.93 -14.27 -14.45
N VAL A 155 1.00 -14.65 -15.34
CA VAL A 155 0.21 -13.69 -16.11
C VAL A 155 -0.96 -13.08 -15.30
N GLU A 156 -1.60 -13.85 -14.42
CA GLU A 156 -2.81 -13.44 -13.68
C GLU A 156 -2.51 -13.18 -12.20
N LEU A 157 -1.66 -12.19 -11.92
CA LEU A 157 -1.34 -11.81 -10.54
C LEU A 157 -2.25 -10.68 -10.03
N THR A 158 -2.88 -10.92 -8.89
CA THR A 158 -3.58 -9.90 -8.11
C THR A 158 -2.61 -9.01 -7.32
N ALA A 159 -3.08 -7.84 -6.87
CA ALA A 159 -2.28 -6.95 -6.03
C ALA A 159 -1.83 -7.63 -4.71
N ASP A 160 -2.70 -8.44 -4.13
CA ASP A 160 -2.45 -9.13 -2.86
C ASP A 160 -1.42 -10.26 -3.03
N GLU A 161 -1.45 -10.99 -4.15
CA GLU A 161 -0.44 -11.99 -4.48
C GLU A 161 0.93 -11.35 -4.73
N LEU A 162 0.98 -10.22 -5.43
CA LEU A 162 2.23 -9.47 -5.64
C LEU A 162 2.84 -9.02 -4.31
N ALA A 163 2.00 -8.49 -3.40
CA ALA A 163 2.41 -8.11 -2.05
C ALA A 163 2.95 -9.33 -1.29
N THR A 164 2.22 -10.45 -1.31
CA THR A 164 2.62 -11.71 -0.66
C THR A 164 3.97 -12.21 -1.19
N LEU A 165 4.16 -12.27 -2.51
CA LEU A 165 5.44 -12.67 -3.12
C LEU A 165 6.59 -11.78 -2.63
N LYS A 166 6.38 -10.47 -2.67
CA LYS A 166 7.41 -9.49 -2.29
C LYS A 166 7.77 -9.58 -0.81
N MET A 167 6.76 -9.74 0.06
CA MET A 167 6.95 -9.92 1.50
C MET A 167 7.71 -11.20 1.85
N ASN A 168 7.51 -12.28 1.08
CA ASN A 168 8.26 -13.52 1.21
C ASN A 168 9.65 -13.49 0.54
N GLY A 169 10.11 -12.30 0.13
CA GLY A 169 11.44 -12.11 -0.46
C GLY A 169 11.61 -12.76 -1.83
N VAL A 170 10.50 -13.04 -2.54
CA VAL A 170 10.54 -13.54 -3.91
C VAL A 170 10.95 -12.40 -4.84
N SER A 171 11.97 -12.65 -5.67
CA SER A 171 12.38 -11.74 -6.74
C SER A 171 11.89 -12.25 -8.09
N ALA A 172 11.64 -11.35 -9.04
CA ALA A 172 11.25 -11.75 -10.39
C ALA A 172 12.34 -12.60 -11.07
N ASN A 173 13.62 -12.30 -10.79
CA ASN A 173 14.75 -13.10 -11.27
C ASN A 173 14.72 -14.53 -10.73
N TYR A 174 14.33 -14.72 -9.46
CA TYR A 174 14.20 -16.05 -8.88
C TYR A 174 13.13 -16.87 -9.59
N VAL A 175 11.95 -16.29 -9.82
CA VAL A 175 10.87 -16.95 -10.58
C VAL A 175 11.33 -17.31 -11.99
N LYS A 176 11.94 -16.35 -12.70
CA LYS A 176 12.48 -16.58 -14.04
C LYS A 176 13.49 -17.73 -14.07
N SER A 177 14.43 -17.76 -13.12
CA SER A 177 15.42 -18.84 -13.05
C SER A 177 14.80 -20.21 -12.73
N LEU A 178 13.72 -20.27 -11.94
CA LEU A 178 12.99 -21.53 -11.71
C LEU A 178 12.32 -22.02 -13.01
N CYS A 179 11.71 -21.12 -13.76
CA CYS A 179 11.11 -21.44 -15.05
C CYS A 179 12.17 -21.90 -16.07
N GLU A 180 13.33 -21.23 -16.14
CA GLU A 180 14.48 -21.64 -16.95
C GLU A 180 15.08 -22.98 -16.49
N ALA A 181 14.95 -23.32 -15.20
CA ALA A 181 15.30 -24.64 -14.67
C ALA A 181 14.23 -25.70 -14.97
N GLY A 182 13.21 -25.38 -15.78
CA GLY A 182 12.19 -26.30 -16.25
C GLY A 182 10.98 -26.44 -15.32
N LEU A 183 10.82 -25.58 -14.30
CA LEU A 183 9.58 -25.51 -13.53
C LEU A 183 8.59 -24.56 -14.20
N GLY A 184 7.80 -25.09 -15.13
CA GLY A 184 6.70 -24.37 -15.76
C GLY A 184 5.45 -24.30 -14.87
N ASP A 185 4.55 -23.36 -15.18
CA ASP A 185 3.20 -23.24 -14.59
C ASP A 185 3.15 -23.20 -13.05
N LEU A 186 4.16 -22.57 -12.44
CA LEU A 186 4.24 -22.42 -10.99
C LEU A 186 3.14 -21.50 -10.46
N LYS A 187 2.44 -21.94 -9.43
CA LYS A 187 1.54 -21.08 -8.65
C LYS A 187 2.31 -20.21 -7.66
N THR A 188 1.74 -19.09 -7.28
CA THR A 188 2.26 -18.15 -6.26
C THR A 188 2.64 -18.87 -4.96
N ASP A 189 1.77 -19.72 -4.43
CA ASP A 189 2.03 -20.50 -3.21
C ASP A 189 3.22 -21.47 -3.35
N GLN A 190 3.37 -22.09 -4.51
CA GLN A 190 4.48 -23.00 -4.79
C GLN A 190 5.81 -22.24 -4.81
N ILE A 191 5.85 -21.06 -5.42
CA ILE A 191 7.04 -20.21 -5.46
C ILE A 191 7.45 -19.77 -4.05
N ILE A 192 6.48 -19.37 -3.23
CA ILE A 192 6.71 -18.99 -1.84
C ILE A 192 7.26 -20.17 -1.05
N THR A 193 6.68 -21.37 -1.25
CA THR A 193 7.14 -22.59 -0.58
C THR A 193 8.57 -22.95 -0.99
N LEU A 194 8.87 -22.93 -2.29
CA LEU A 194 10.22 -23.16 -2.80
C LEU A 194 11.23 -22.16 -2.21
N LYS A 195 10.83 -20.89 -2.11
CA LYS A 195 11.67 -19.83 -1.53
C LYS A 195 11.91 -20.04 -0.04
N SER A 196 10.88 -20.43 0.70
CA SER A 196 10.93 -20.72 2.14
C SER A 196 11.81 -21.95 2.45
N CYS A 197 11.77 -22.97 1.58
CA CYS A 197 12.64 -24.15 1.67
C CYS A 197 14.06 -23.91 1.11
N GLU A 198 14.43 -22.67 0.78
CA GLU A 198 15.72 -22.28 0.21
C GLU A 198 16.12 -23.10 -1.03
N ILE A 199 15.14 -23.45 -1.86
CA ILE A 199 15.39 -24.19 -3.10
C ILE A 199 15.87 -23.22 -4.17
N SER A 200 17.07 -23.44 -4.67
CA SER A 200 17.65 -22.65 -5.76
C SER A 200 17.31 -23.26 -7.12
N ALA A 201 17.24 -22.43 -8.16
CA ALA A 201 17.12 -22.91 -9.53
C ALA A 201 18.29 -23.82 -9.95
N ASN A 202 19.49 -23.61 -9.39
CA ASN A 202 20.62 -24.49 -9.63
C ASN A 202 20.38 -25.89 -9.08
N TYR A 203 19.82 -26.02 -7.88
CA TYR A 203 19.47 -27.32 -7.32
C TYR A 203 18.50 -28.08 -8.22
N VAL A 204 17.47 -27.39 -8.73
CA VAL A 204 16.51 -27.96 -9.68
C VAL A 204 17.21 -28.42 -10.97
N ARG A 205 18.13 -27.61 -11.52
CA ARG A 205 18.89 -27.96 -12.72
C ARG A 205 19.78 -29.18 -12.50
N GLU A 206 20.47 -29.25 -11.37
CA GLU A 206 21.34 -30.37 -11.05
C GLU A 206 20.56 -31.69 -10.87
N LEU A 207 19.35 -31.64 -10.32
CA LEU A 207 18.46 -32.81 -10.24
C LEU A 207 18.06 -33.32 -11.64
N ARG A 208 17.73 -32.39 -12.56
CA ARG A 208 17.43 -32.73 -13.96
C ARG A 208 18.65 -33.31 -14.68
N GLU A 209 19.82 -32.69 -14.53
CA GLU A 209 21.07 -33.23 -15.08
C GLU A 209 21.42 -34.62 -14.54
N ALA A 210 20.94 -34.97 -13.35
CA ALA A 210 21.07 -36.30 -12.77
C ALA A 210 19.99 -37.30 -13.26
N GLY A 211 19.16 -36.91 -14.23
CA GLY A 211 18.13 -37.74 -14.86
C GLY A 211 16.75 -37.70 -14.19
N LEU A 212 16.52 -36.75 -13.28
CA LEU A 212 15.22 -36.56 -12.61
C LEU A 212 14.42 -35.45 -13.30
N ASP A 213 13.98 -35.72 -14.54
CA ASP A 213 13.41 -34.69 -15.43
C ASP A 213 11.94 -34.33 -15.16
N VAL A 214 11.25 -35.12 -14.32
CA VAL A 214 9.81 -34.97 -14.02
C VAL A 214 9.60 -35.02 -12.51
N LEU A 215 10.01 -33.95 -11.83
CA LEU A 215 9.77 -33.79 -10.39
C LEU A 215 8.68 -32.74 -10.15
N SER A 216 7.69 -33.08 -9.33
CA SER A 216 6.78 -32.09 -8.78
C SER A 216 7.48 -31.20 -7.76
N VAL A 217 6.92 -30.03 -7.48
CA VAL A 217 7.43 -29.10 -6.46
C VAL A 217 7.58 -29.80 -5.10
N ASP A 218 6.58 -30.60 -4.71
CA ASP A 218 6.60 -31.35 -3.45
C ASP A 218 7.73 -32.39 -3.40
N GLN A 219 8.01 -33.05 -4.53
CA GLN A 219 9.12 -34.01 -4.62
C GLN A 219 10.48 -33.31 -4.50
N ILE A 220 10.65 -32.14 -5.11
CA ILE A 220 11.89 -31.35 -4.98
C ILE A 220 12.09 -30.93 -3.53
N ILE A 221 11.03 -30.51 -2.84
CA ILE A 221 11.06 -30.17 -1.42
C ILE A 221 11.42 -31.38 -0.56
N ALA A 222 10.78 -32.53 -0.80
CA ALA A 222 11.06 -33.76 -0.07
C ALA A 222 12.52 -34.22 -0.23
N LEU A 223 13.08 -34.12 -1.44
CA LEU A 223 14.49 -34.43 -1.72
C LEU A 223 15.43 -33.49 -0.97
N LYS A 224 15.12 -32.19 -0.95
CA LYS A 224 15.89 -31.19 -0.22
C LYS A 224 15.92 -31.49 1.28
N TYR A 225 14.79 -31.83 1.89
CA TYR A 225 14.71 -32.19 3.31
C TYR A 225 15.34 -33.55 3.64
N SER A 226 15.33 -34.47 2.69
CA SER A 226 15.99 -35.77 2.82
C SER A 226 17.53 -35.67 2.69
N GLY A 227 18.07 -34.45 2.52
CA GLY A 227 19.51 -34.22 2.36
C GLY A 227 20.07 -34.74 1.04
N VAL A 228 19.20 -35.05 0.07
CA VAL A 228 19.60 -35.52 -1.25
C VAL A 228 20.20 -34.34 -1.99
N SER A 229 21.53 -34.23 -1.93
CA SER A 229 22.28 -33.33 -2.79
C SER A 229 22.27 -33.90 -4.21
N ALA A 230 22.35 -33.03 -5.23
CA ALA A 230 22.48 -33.55 -6.59
C ALA A 230 23.79 -34.33 -6.78
N GLY A 231 24.81 -34.07 -5.95
CA GLY A 231 26.00 -34.92 -5.84
C GLY A 231 25.66 -36.35 -5.42
N TYR A 232 24.81 -36.52 -4.40
CA TYR A 232 24.33 -37.84 -3.97
C TYR A 232 23.57 -38.57 -5.08
N VAL A 233 22.70 -37.88 -5.82
CA VAL A 233 21.99 -38.48 -6.96
C VAL A 233 22.96 -38.90 -8.06
N ARG A 234 23.96 -38.05 -8.37
CA ARG A 234 24.98 -38.33 -9.39
C ARG A 234 25.89 -39.49 -9.00
N ASP A 235 26.31 -39.55 -7.74
CA ASP A 235 27.12 -40.65 -7.22
C ASP A 235 26.33 -41.95 -7.15
N PHE A 236 25.05 -41.89 -6.78
CA PHE A 236 24.15 -43.05 -6.81
C PHE A 236 23.94 -43.57 -8.24
N ALA A 237 23.68 -42.67 -9.21
CA ALA A 237 23.55 -43.02 -10.62
C ALA A 237 24.84 -43.63 -11.19
N ARG A 238 26.00 -43.05 -10.86
CA ARG A 238 27.31 -43.55 -11.27
C ARG A 238 27.61 -44.93 -10.67
N ASN A 239 27.26 -45.16 -9.41
CA ASN A 239 27.53 -46.43 -8.74
C ASN A 239 26.64 -47.56 -9.28
N ARG A 240 25.41 -47.25 -9.67
CA ARG A 240 24.51 -48.21 -10.34
C ARG A 240 24.99 -48.60 -11.74
N MET A 241 25.56 -47.65 -12.50
CA MET A 241 26.18 -47.96 -13.80
C MET A 241 27.42 -48.85 -13.63
N LYS A 242 28.28 -48.58 -12.64
CA LYS A 242 29.45 -49.43 -12.35
C LYS A 242 29.08 -50.85 -11.93
N SER A 243 28.00 -51.06 -11.17
CA SER A 243 27.61 -52.42 -10.78
C SER A 243 27.09 -53.25 -11.95
N SER A 244 26.55 -52.62 -13.00
CA SER A 244 26.08 -53.33 -14.20
C SER A 244 27.22 -53.77 -15.13
N ASP A 245 28.35 -53.06 -15.14
CA ASP A 245 29.52 -53.45 -15.94
C ASP A 245 30.31 -54.62 -15.29
N ASP A 246 30.33 -54.72 -13.96
CA ASP A 246 31.05 -55.78 -13.21
C ASP A 246 30.37 -57.17 -13.29
N GLU A 247 29.07 -57.26 -13.56
CA GLU A 247 28.37 -58.56 -13.73
C GLU A 247 28.68 -59.24 -15.07
N THR A 248 29.26 -58.55 -16.04
CA THR A 248 29.53 -59.12 -17.38
C THR A 248 30.88 -59.82 -17.53
N ILE A 249 31.75 -59.78 -16.51
CA ILE A 249 33.13 -60.31 -16.59
C ILE A 249 33.22 -61.77 -16.06
N PHE A 250 32.20 -62.30 -15.38
CA PHE A 250 32.26 -63.64 -14.75
C PHE A 250 31.60 -64.78 -15.54
N SER A 251 31.20 -64.59 -16.81
CA SER A 251 30.47 -65.63 -17.57
C SER A 251 31.26 -66.30 -18.69
N ASN A 252 32.60 -66.19 -18.74
CA ASN A 252 33.36 -66.72 -19.88
C ASN A 252 34.68 -67.42 -19.50
N GLU A 253 34.63 -68.36 -18.55
CA GLU A 253 35.75 -69.29 -18.29
C GLU A 253 35.22 -70.64 -17.74
N GLU A 254 34.36 -71.32 -18.48
CA GLU A 254 34.14 -72.77 -18.26
C GLU A 254 33.72 -73.46 -19.57
N SER A 255 34.73 -73.94 -20.32
CA SER A 255 34.63 -75.04 -21.30
C SER A 255 36.02 -75.61 -21.59
#